data_AF-A0A5J4W222-F1
#
_entry.id   AF-A0A5J4W222-F1
#
_cell.length_a   1.000
_cell.length_b   1.000
_cell.length_c   1.000
_cell.angle_alpha   90.00
_cell.angle_beta   90.00
_cell.angle_gamma   90.00
#
_symmetry.space_group_name_H-M   'P 1'
#
loop_
_entity.id
_entity.type
_entity.pdbx_description
1 polymer ?
#
loop_
_entity_poly.entity_id
_entity_poly.type
_entity_poly.pdbx_seq_one_letter_code
_entity_poly.pdbx_strand_id
1 'polypeptide(L)' 'FINGHFKTLAWCKRWLHEWGETKYALALKQLVDSELVHPYPPCSDHTGSYVSQHEHTVAIKPTGKEIFSFGEDG' A
#
# COMPACT_ATOMS: atom_id res chain seq x y z
N PHE A 1 8.65 -8.17 14.01
CA PHE A 1 7.38 -8.46 13.31
C PHE A 1 7.40 -8.01 11.85
N ILE A 2 7.45 -6.69 11.57
CA ILE A 2 7.33 -6.10 10.22
C ILE A 2 8.30 -6.73 9.19
N ASN A 3 9.60 -6.75 9.45
CA ASN A 3 10.59 -7.33 8.53
C ASN A 3 10.35 -8.82 8.21
N GLY A 4 9.79 -9.58 9.16
CA GLY A 4 9.50 -11.01 8.96
C GLY A 4 8.28 -11.28 8.09
N HIS A 5 7.31 -10.36 8.07
CA HIS A 5 6.03 -10.56 7.36
C HIS A 5 5.96 -9.77 6.05
N PHE A 6 6.39 -8.50 6.05
CA PHE A 6 6.18 -7.59 4.93
C PHE A 6 7.45 -7.36 4.11
N LYS A 7 8.64 -7.51 4.72
CA LYS A 7 9.93 -7.13 4.12
C LYS A 7 9.87 -5.66 3.67
N THR A 8 9.70 -5.42 2.38
CA THR A 8 9.58 -4.10 1.75
C THR A 8 8.19 -3.82 1.18
N LEU A 9 7.24 -4.76 1.26
CA LEU A 9 5.87 -4.58 0.80
C LEU A 9 5.10 -3.64 1.74
N ALA A 10 4.17 -2.87 1.16
CA ALA A 10 3.25 -2.04 1.93
C ALA A 10 2.34 -2.89 2.82
N TRP A 11 1.90 -2.32 3.94
CA TRP A 11 1.05 -2.96 4.92
C TRP A 11 0.18 -1.93 5.65
N CYS A 12 -0.79 -2.39 6.44
CA CYS A 12 -1.71 -1.51 7.16
C CYS A 12 -1.88 -1.92 8.64
N LYS A 13 -2.30 -0.97 9.50
CA LYS A 13 -2.55 -1.22 10.93
C LYS A 13 -3.54 -2.36 11.19
N ARG A 14 -4.49 -2.57 10.28
CA ARG A 14 -5.47 -3.67 10.36
C ARG A 14 -4.79 -5.03 10.36
N TRP A 15 -3.77 -5.25 9.52
CA TRP A 15 -3.04 -6.52 9.50
C TRP A 15 -2.22 -6.76 10.76
N LEU A 16 -1.63 -5.71 11.35
CA LEU A 16 -0.98 -5.83 12.66
C LEU A 16 -1.98 -6.35 13.72
N HIS A 17 -3.16 -5.72 13.77
CA HIS A 17 -4.21 -6.11 14.70
C HIS A 17 -4.74 -7.53 14.45
N GLU A 18 -5.06 -7.88 13.20
CA GLU A 18 -5.57 -9.21 12.82
C GLU A 18 -4.56 -10.33 13.11
N TRP A 19 -3.26 -10.03 13.12
CA TRP A 19 -2.20 -11.00 13.38
C TRP A 19 -1.67 -10.95 14.82
N GLY A 20 -2.42 -10.31 15.73
CA GLY A 20 -2.19 -10.40 17.16
C GLY A 20 -1.22 -9.38 17.75
N GLU A 21 -0.72 -8.43 16.97
CA GLU A 21 0.03 -7.29 17.52
C GLU A 21 -0.93 -6.36 18.25
N THR A 22 -0.62 -6.05 19.51
CA THR A 22 -1.46 -5.18 20.37
C THR A 22 -0.63 -4.02 20.92
N LYS A 23 -1.29 -2.93 21.30
CA LYS A 23 -0.66 -1.74 21.91
C LYS A 23 0.53 -1.17 21.09
N TYR A 24 0.57 -1.42 19.78
CA TYR A 24 1.69 -1.08 18.90
C TYR A 24 1.75 0.40 18.50
N ALA A 25 0.76 1.22 18.86
CA ALA A 25 0.63 2.59 18.35
C ALA A 25 1.84 3.48 18.65
N LEU A 26 2.39 3.42 19.88
CA LEU A 26 3.56 4.21 20.27
C LEU A 26 4.82 3.71 19.57
N ALA A 27 5.03 2.39 19.53
CA ALA A 27 6.18 1.79 18.85
C ALA A 27 6.16 2.11 17.34
N LEU A 28 4.98 2.04 16.70
CA LEU A 28 4.82 2.41 15.30
C LEU A 28 5.13 3.89 15.06
N LYS A 29 4.70 4.78 15.95
CA LYS A 29 5.07 6.21 15.87
C LYS A 29 6.59 6.38 15.94
N GLN A 30 7.27 5.71 16.87
CA GLN A 30 8.74 5.78 16.97
C GLN A 30 9.44 5.29 15.70
N LEU A 31 8.93 4.24 15.04
CA LEU A 31 9.47 3.76 13.77
C LEU A 31 9.28 4.76 12.63
N VAL A 32 8.16 5.49 12.62
CA VAL A 32 7.90 6.56 11.66
C VAL A 32 8.79 7.76 11.93
N ASP A 33 8.88 8.21 13.17
CA ASP A 33 9.69 9.36 13.59
C ASP A 33 11.21 9.12 13.37
N SER A 34 11.63 7.85 13.34
CA SER A 34 13.02 7.43 13.03
C SER A 34 13.25 7.09 11.55
N GLU A 35 12.26 7.33 10.68
CA GLU A 35 12.33 7.08 9.24
C GLU A 35 12.55 5.61 8.84
N LEU A 36 12.38 4.67 9.77
CA LEU A 36 12.43 3.22 9.49
C LEU A 36 11.14 2.71 8.82
N VAL A 37 10.05 3.46 8.94
CA VAL A 37 8.75 3.18 8.30
C VAL A 37 8.21 4.48 7.73
N HIS A 38 7.79 4.48 6.46
CA HIS A 38 7.19 5.64 5.82
C HIS A 38 5.67 5.57 5.86
N PRO A 39 4.97 6.57 6.45
CA PRO A 39 3.52 6.62 6.43
C PRO A 39 3.00 7.09 5.07
N TYR A 40 1.94 6.45 4.58
CA TYR A 40 1.19 6.87 3.40
C TYR A 40 -0.25 7.21 3.81
N PRO A 41 -0.52 8.48 4.18
CA PRO A 41 -1.87 8.91 4.55
C PRO A 41 -2.81 8.91 3.32
N PRO A 42 -4.14 8.95 3.52
CA PRO A 42 -5.08 9.10 2.43
C PRO A 42 -4.76 10.34 1.58
N CYS A 43 -4.76 10.16 0.25
CA CYS A 43 -4.65 11.26 -0.70
C CYS A 43 -6.06 11.70 -1.10
N SER A 44 -6.46 12.90 -0.71
CA SER A 44 -7.83 13.42 -0.92
C SER A 44 -7.79 14.74 -1.66
N ASP A 45 -8.70 14.90 -2.62
CA ASP A 45 -8.97 16.19 -3.29
C ASP A 45 -9.81 17.12 -2.38
N HIS A 46 -10.12 18.31 -2.85
CA HIS A 46 -10.94 19.30 -2.17
C HIS A 46 -12.32 18.76 -1.78
N THR A 47 -12.85 19.27 -0.68
CA THR A 47 -14.19 18.90 -0.19
C THR A 47 -15.25 19.18 -1.23
N GLY A 48 -16.04 18.16 -1.59
CA GLY A 48 -17.08 18.25 -2.61
C GLY A 48 -16.65 17.81 -4.00
N SER A 49 -15.36 17.55 -4.22
CA SER A 49 -14.85 16.94 -5.46
C SER A 49 -15.23 15.47 -5.57
N TYR A 50 -15.23 14.97 -6.82
CA TYR A 50 -15.41 13.55 -7.15
C TYR A 50 -14.15 13.05 -7.86
N VAL A 51 -13.67 11.87 -7.47
CA VAL A 51 -12.47 11.23 -8.02
C VAL A 51 -12.83 9.83 -8.53
N SER A 52 -12.29 9.45 -9.68
CA SER A 52 -12.35 8.09 -10.22
C SER A 52 -10.93 7.58 -10.53
N GLN A 53 -10.74 6.26 -10.56
CA GLN A 53 -9.46 5.60 -10.82
C GLN A 53 -9.69 4.35 -11.68
N HIS A 54 -8.79 4.08 -12.62
CA HIS A 54 -8.57 2.76 -13.24
C HIS A 54 -7.07 2.43 -13.16
N GLU A 55 -6.72 1.15 -13.06
CA GLU A 55 -5.33 0.72 -12.95
C GLU A 55 -5.12 -0.61 -13.70
N HIS A 56 -4.07 -0.67 -14.52
CA HIS A 56 -3.57 -1.93 -15.07
C HIS A 56 -2.08 -2.11 -14.82
N THR A 57 -1.67 -3.36 -14.63
CA THR A 57 -0.25 -3.75 -14.60
C THR A 57 0.18 -4.18 -16.00
N VAL A 58 1.23 -3.54 -16.53
CA VAL A 58 1.74 -3.78 -17.89
C VAL A 58 3.20 -4.23 -17.82
N ALA A 59 3.53 -5.30 -18.54
CA ALA A 59 4.92 -5.67 -18.83
C ALA A 59 5.37 -5.11 -20.17
N ILE A 60 6.51 -4.42 -20.17
CA ILE A 60 7.23 -4.05 -21.39
C ILE A 60 8.33 -5.08 -21.62
N LYS A 61 8.16 -5.88 -22.66
CA LYS A 61 9.06 -6.98 -23.05
C LYS A 61 9.86 -6.58 -24.28
N PRO A 62 10.99 -7.26 -24.57
CA PRO A 62 11.78 -6.99 -25.76
C PRO A 62 10.99 -7.06 -27.08
N THR A 63 9.97 -7.93 -27.14
CA THR A 63 9.16 -8.18 -28.35
C THR A 63 7.80 -7.49 -28.33
N GLY A 64 7.46 -6.71 -27.31
CA GLY A 64 6.16 -6.03 -27.22
C GLY A 64 5.73 -5.68 -25.81
N LYS A 65 4.46 -5.29 -25.67
CA LYS A 65 3.83 -4.96 -24.39
C LYS A 65 2.70 -5.94 -24.08
N GLU A 66 2.55 -6.30 -22.82
CA GLU A 66 1.50 -7.19 -22.34
C GLU A 66 0.78 -6.55 -21.15
N ILE A 67 -0.55 -6.53 -21.19
CA ILE A 67 -1.37 -6.01 -20.10
C ILE A 67 -1.81 -7.21 -19.26
N PHE A 68 -1.18 -7.42 -18.11
CA PHE A 68 -1.42 -8.63 -17.30
C PHE A 68 -2.77 -8.63 -16.58
N SER A 69 -3.28 -7.46 -16.24
CA SER A 69 -4.53 -7.32 -15.50
C SER A 69 -5.71 -6.93 -16.41
N PHE A 70 -5.65 -7.24 -17.71
CA PHE A 70 -6.76 -7.02 -18.61
C PHE A 70 -7.85 -8.09 -18.41
N GLY A 71 -9.11 -7.67 -18.33
CA GLY A 71 -10.31 -8.50 -18.23
C GLY A 71 -11.45 -7.93 -19.07
N GLU A 72 -12.53 -8.68 -19.26
CA GLU A 72 -13.71 -8.22 -20.02
C GLU A 72 -14.50 -7.12 -19.30
N ASP A 73 -14.25 -6.93 -18.01
CA ASP A 73 -14.87 -5.96 -17.11
C ASP A 73 -14.27 -4.55 -17.21
N GLY A 74 -13.12 -4.41 -17.88
CA GLY A 74 -12.40 -3.15 -18.00
C GLY A 74 -11.50 -2.83 -16.81
#